data_AF-A0A8J7FR83-F1
#
_entry.id   AF-A0A8J7FR83-F1
#
_cell.length_a   1.000
_cell.length_b   1.000
_cell.length_c   1.000
_cell.angle_alpha   90.00
_cell.angle_beta   90.00
_cell.angle_gamma   90.00
#
_symmetry.space_group_name_H-M   'P 1'
#
loop_
_entity.id
_entity.type
_entity.pdbx_description
1 polymer ?
#
loop_
_entity_poly.entity_id
_entity_poly.type
_entity_poly.pdbx_seq_one_letter_code
_entity_poly.pdbx_strand_id
1 'polypeptide(L)'
;MKKWYLIIIGIIAIAATAGIIKILSYTSELEKSLSSEHSLNEKNLIILKESSSPNNMYKYYEYQFDNGGLGYSRLFWSVIKNDNKEHNLENGILPNGYKVISWTENNELILEKWEPYYDSQPKYILENKSKHKGIKINIVE
;
A
#
# COMPACT_ATOMS: atom_id res chain seq x y z
N MET A 1 -20.77 -47.19 26.93
CA MET A 1 -20.51 -46.48 25.66
C MET A 1 -19.08 -45.95 25.69
N LYS A 2 -18.25 -46.39 24.75
CA LYS A 2 -16.79 -46.26 24.82
C LYS A 2 -16.37 -44.82 24.46
N LYS A 3 -15.63 -44.16 25.36
CA LYS A 3 -15.13 -42.76 25.27
C LYS A 3 -14.11 -42.51 24.15
N TRP A 4 -13.96 -43.43 23.20
CA TRP A 4 -12.93 -43.43 22.16
C TRP A 4 -13.13 -42.32 21.12
N TYR A 5 -14.35 -41.83 20.96
CA TYR A 5 -14.68 -40.71 20.09
C TYR A 5 -14.01 -39.39 20.53
N LEU A 6 -13.75 -39.20 21.83
CA LEU A 6 -13.07 -38.02 22.35
C LEU A 6 -11.59 -37.95 21.92
N ILE A 7 -10.95 -39.11 21.74
CA ILE A 7 -9.55 -39.20 21.27
C ILE A 7 -9.48 -38.84 19.78
N ILE A 8 -10.45 -39.32 18.99
CA ILE A 8 -10.52 -39.04 17.55
C ILE A 8 -10.79 -37.55 17.28
N ILE A 9 -11.69 -36.93 18.05
CA ILE A 9 -11.97 -35.48 17.96
C ILE A 9 -10.72 -34.66 18.31
N GLY A 10 -9.96 -35.08 19.33
CA GLY A 10 -8.71 -34.40 19.72
C GLY A 10 -7.65 -34.41 18.61
N ILE A 11 -7.48 -35.53 17.90
CA ILE A 11 -6.50 -35.64 16.81
C ILE A 11 -6.91 -34.76 15.61
N ILE A 12 -8.20 -34.73 15.27
CA ILE A 12 -8.73 -33.87 14.18
C ILE A 12 -8.53 -32.39 14.53
N ALA A 13 -8.74 -32.00 15.78
CA ALA A 13 -8.55 -30.61 16.24
C ALA A 13 -7.08 -30.16 16.13
N ILE A 14 -6.10 -31.01 16.47
CA ILE A 14 -4.67 -30.68 16.38
C ILE A 14 -4.20 -30.55 14.93
N ALA A 15 -4.72 -31.39 14.02
CA ALA A 15 -4.39 -31.29 12.59
C ALA A 15 -4.96 -30.01 11.96
N ALA A 16 -6.17 -29.60 12.37
CA ALA A 16 -6.80 -28.37 11.90
C ALA A 16 -6.04 -27.11 12.37
N THR A 17 -5.56 -27.07 13.61
CA THR A 17 -4.80 -25.92 14.12
C THR A 17 -3.45 -25.78 13.40
N ALA A 18 -2.75 -26.88 13.12
CA ALA A 18 -1.50 -26.86 12.37
C ALA A 18 -1.68 -26.34 10.91
N GLY A 19 -2.79 -26.71 10.26
CA GLY A 19 -3.12 -26.21 8.92
C GLY A 19 -3.42 -24.70 8.90
N ILE A 20 -4.18 -24.23 9.89
CA ILE A 20 -4.53 -22.79 10.02
C ILE A 20 -3.29 -21.94 10.28
N ILE A 21 -2.36 -22.41 11.15
CA ILE A 21 -1.11 -21.71 11.45
C ILE A 21 -0.25 -21.55 10.18
N LYS A 22 -0.17 -22.59 9.34
CA LYS A 22 0.65 -22.56 8.12
C LYS A 22 0.09 -21.61 7.05
N ILE A 23 -1.23 -21.46 6.97
CA ILE A 23 -1.87 -20.50 6.06
C ILE A 23 -1.60 -19.07 6.53
N LEU A 24 -1.75 -18.79 7.84
CA LEU A 24 -1.47 -17.49 8.44
C LEU A 24 0.00 -17.07 8.31
N SER A 25 0.94 -18.02 8.44
CA SER A 25 2.37 -17.72 8.24
C SER A 25 2.66 -17.36 6.78
N TYR A 26 2.07 -18.07 5.82
CA TYR A 26 2.28 -17.79 4.41
C TYR A 26 1.71 -16.43 3.99
N THR A 27 0.53 -16.05 4.49
CA THR A 27 -0.04 -14.73 4.22
C THR A 27 0.79 -13.61 4.85
N SER A 28 1.30 -13.81 6.07
CA SER A 28 2.15 -12.80 6.72
C SER A 28 3.52 -12.67 6.08
N GLU A 29 4.11 -13.74 5.56
CA GLU A 29 5.35 -13.67 4.75
C GLU A 29 5.14 -12.94 3.42
N LEU A 30 4.00 -13.16 2.75
CA LEU A 30 3.63 -12.44 1.53
C LEU A 30 3.39 -10.94 1.78
N GLU A 31 2.67 -10.59 2.84
CA GLU A 31 2.49 -9.19 3.25
C GLU A 31 3.84 -8.56 3.63
N LYS A 32 4.73 -9.32 4.28
CA LYS A 32 6.06 -8.84 4.64
C LYS A 32 6.98 -8.63 3.43
N SER A 33 6.89 -9.48 2.41
CA SER A 33 7.67 -9.29 1.18
C SER A 33 7.16 -8.08 0.39
N LEU A 34 5.83 -7.92 0.28
CA LEU A 34 5.21 -6.77 -0.39
C LEU A 34 5.50 -5.44 0.35
N SER A 35 5.44 -5.45 1.68
CA SER A 35 5.75 -4.26 2.49
C SER A 35 7.23 -3.85 2.45
N SER A 36 8.13 -4.81 2.23
CA SER A 36 9.55 -4.50 2.08
C SER A 36 9.90 -3.80 0.76
N GLU A 37 9.10 -4.00 -0.30
CA GLU A 37 9.37 -3.38 -1.61
C GLU A 37 9.16 -1.86 -1.57
N HIS A 38 8.09 -1.38 -0.94
CA HIS A 38 7.71 0.05 -0.94
C HIS A 38 8.43 0.87 0.13
N SER A 39 9.74 0.80 0.20
CA SER A 39 10.57 1.55 1.15
C SER A 39 11.46 2.58 0.45
N LEU A 40 11.59 3.79 1.01
CA LEU A 40 12.54 4.82 0.54
C LEU A 40 14.00 4.36 0.57
N ASN A 41 14.31 3.33 1.36
CA ASN A 41 15.66 2.76 1.48
C ASN A 41 15.88 1.60 0.50
N GLU A 42 14.88 1.24 -0.29
CA GLU A 42 14.96 0.14 -1.24
C GLU A 42 15.87 0.53 -2.43
N LYS A 43 16.75 -0.39 -2.85
CA LYS A 43 17.84 -0.09 -3.79
C LYS A 43 17.37 0.10 -5.22
N ASN A 44 16.31 -0.59 -5.61
CA ASN A 44 15.71 -0.51 -6.94
C ASN A 44 14.61 0.56 -7.02
N LEU A 45 14.36 1.32 -5.95
CA LEU A 45 13.40 2.41 -5.97
C LEU A 45 13.95 3.58 -6.78
N ILE A 46 13.18 4.03 -7.77
CA ILE A 46 13.46 5.25 -8.53
C ILE A 46 12.38 6.27 -8.19
N ILE A 47 12.76 7.34 -7.49
CA ILE A 47 11.90 8.51 -7.27
C ILE A 47 11.91 9.35 -8.55
N LEU A 48 10.73 9.57 -9.12
CA LEU A 48 10.52 10.39 -10.31
C LEU A 48 10.16 11.83 -9.94
N LYS A 49 9.32 11.99 -8.91
CA LYS A 49 8.88 13.29 -8.41
C LYS A 49 8.60 13.21 -6.92
N GLU A 50 8.89 14.29 -6.21
CA GLU A 50 8.48 14.46 -4.83
C GLU A 50 8.12 15.92 -4.55
N SER A 51 7.23 16.15 -3.58
CA SER A 51 6.91 17.50 -3.13
C SER A 51 6.29 17.48 -1.74
N SER A 52 6.74 18.39 -0.89
CA SER A 52 6.21 18.60 0.45
C SER A 52 4.94 19.45 0.43
N SER A 53 4.01 19.16 1.33
CA SER A 53 2.85 20.02 1.57
C SER A 53 3.30 21.41 2.04
N PRO A 54 2.50 22.48 1.83
CA PRO A 54 2.86 23.84 2.26
C PRO A 54 3.23 23.96 3.74
N ASN A 55 2.58 23.20 4.61
CA ASN A 55 2.87 23.14 6.04
C ASN A 55 4.00 22.16 6.41
N ASN A 56 4.66 21.54 5.44
CA ASN A 56 5.72 20.55 5.58
C ASN A 56 5.36 19.31 6.44
N MET A 57 4.08 19.04 6.70
CA MET A 57 3.67 17.86 7.49
C MET A 57 3.65 16.56 6.68
N TYR A 58 3.46 16.66 5.36
CA TYR A 58 3.35 15.52 4.47
C TYR A 58 4.22 15.72 3.24
N LYS A 59 4.62 14.60 2.61
CA LYS A 59 5.33 14.60 1.34
C LYS A 59 4.72 13.52 0.46
N TYR A 60 4.45 13.87 -0.81
CA TYR A 60 4.12 12.85 -1.79
C TYR A 60 5.37 12.43 -2.56
N TYR A 61 5.34 11.19 -3.03
CA TYR A 61 6.33 10.59 -3.90
C TYR A 61 5.62 9.97 -5.09
N GLU A 62 6.12 10.24 -6.28
CA GLU A 62 5.88 9.49 -7.50
C GLU A 62 7.13 8.66 -7.79
N TYR A 63 6.96 7.36 -7.93
CA TYR A 63 8.09 6.44 -8.02
C TYR A 63 7.76 5.18 -8.80
N GLN A 64 8.80 4.46 -9.17
CA GLN A 64 8.76 3.15 -9.81
C GLN A 64 9.89 2.27 -9.29
N PHE A 65 9.86 0.98 -9.65
CA PHE A 65 10.95 0.06 -9.33
C PHE A 65 11.71 -0.38 -10.58
N ASP A 66 13.03 -0.35 -10.47
CA ASP A 66 13.96 -0.96 -11.41
C ASP A 66 14.03 -2.49 -11.18
N ASN A 67 12.95 -3.19 -11.55
CA ASN A 67 12.88 -4.65 -11.51
C ASN A 67 13.13 -5.29 -12.90
N GLY A 68 13.92 -4.61 -13.76
CA GLY A 68 14.11 -5.04 -15.15
C GLY A 68 12.85 -4.84 -16.02
N GLY A 69 12.78 -5.51 -17.18
CA GLY A 69 11.83 -5.20 -18.27
C GLY A 69 10.34 -5.26 -17.95
N LEU A 70 9.93 -5.84 -16.81
CA LEU A 70 8.53 -5.87 -16.35
C LEU A 70 8.22 -4.80 -15.30
N GLY A 71 9.24 -4.29 -14.58
CA GLY A 71 9.10 -3.42 -13.41
C GLY A 71 9.00 -1.93 -13.70
N TYR A 72 9.73 -1.44 -14.72
CA TYR A 72 9.74 -0.04 -15.15
C TYR A 72 8.37 0.49 -15.58
N SER A 73 7.40 -0.40 -15.70
CA SER A 73 6.10 -0.08 -16.23
C SER A 73 5.14 0.54 -15.21
N ARG A 74 5.34 0.24 -13.92
CA ARG A 74 4.37 0.58 -12.89
C ARG A 74 4.79 1.82 -12.13
N LEU A 75 3.89 2.81 -12.14
CA LEU A 75 4.02 4.03 -11.36
C LEU A 75 3.22 3.91 -10.08
N PHE A 76 3.79 4.43 -9.02
CA PHE A 76 3.15 4.47 -7.72
C PHE A 76 3.15 5.90 -7.21
N TRP A 77 2.06 6.25 -6.55
CA TRP A 77 1.98 7.48 -5.78
C TRP A 77 1.76 7.12 -4.32
N SER A 78 2.55 7.72 -3.45
CA SER A 78 2.40 7.57 -2.01
C SER A 78 2.48 8.91 -1.33
N VAL A 79 1.70 9.11 -0.28
CA VAL A 79 1.77 10.30 0.57
C VAL A 79 1.93 9.87 2.01
N ILE A 80 3.08 10.21 2.58
CA ILE A 80 3.47 9.88 3.94
C ILE A 80 3.76 11.15 4.74
N LYS A 81 3.89 11.01 6.06
CA LYS A 81 4.35 12.12 6.90
C LYS A 81 5.76 12.51 6.48
N ASN A 82 6.00 13.81 6.45
CA ASN A 82 7.32 14.37 6.17
C ASN A 82 8.13 14.43 7.48
N ASP A 83 8.44 13.25 8.01
CA ASP A 83 9.37 13.10 9.11
C ASP A 83 10.54 12.19 8.70
N ASN A 84 11.69 12.35 9.36
CA ASN A 84 12.90 11.60 9.00
C ASN A 84 12.85 10.12 9.44
N LYS A 85 11.70 9.61 9.91
CA LYS A 85 11.55 8.25 10.43
C LYS A 85 10.67 7.40 9.54
N GLU A 86 9.70 8.01 8.86
CA GLU A 86 8.82 7.32 7.94
C GLU A 86 9.52 7.09 6.60
N HIS A 87 9.89 5.84 6.37
CA HIS A 87 10.49 5.39 5.12
C HIS A 87 9.59 4.44 4.36
N ASN A 88 8.46 3.99 4.95
CA ASN A 88 7.59 3.03 4.32
C ASN A 88 6.51 3.75 3.48
N LEU A 89 6.70 3.74 2.16
CA LEU A 89 5.77 4.30 1.18
C LEU A 89 4.49 3.46 1.05
N GLU A 90 4.48 2.19 1.43
CA GLU A 90 3.25 1.38 1.41
C GLU A 90 2.16 1.99 2.30
N ASN A 91 2.57 2.49 3.47
CA ASN A 91 1.69 3.13 4.43
C ASN A 91 0.99 4.36 3.86
N GLY A 92 1.53 4.98 2.81
CA GLY A 92 0.98 6.16 2.14
C GLY A 92 0.41 5.90 0.75
N ILE A 93 0.44 4.65 0.25
CA ILE A 93 0.10 4.35 -1.14
C ILE A 93 -1.33 4.77 -1.47
N LEU A 94 -1.48 5.46 -2.60
CA LEU A 94 -2.77 5.81 -3.18
C LEU A 94 -3.29 4.64 -4.03
N PRO A 95 -4.62 4.47 -4.13
CA PRO A 95 -5.18 3.44 -4.98
C PRO A 95 -4.86 3.72 -6.45
N ASN A 96 -4.68 2.65 -7.24
CA ASN A 96 -4.63 2.74 -8.70
C ASN A 96 -5.85 3.49 -9.24
N GLY A 97 -5.72 4.13 -10.40
CA GLY A 97 -6.81 4.96 -10.93
C GLY A 97 -6.65 6.45 -10.63
N TYR A 98 -5.64 6.85 -9.84
CA TYR A 98 -5.38 8.23 -9.45
C TYR A 98 -3.89 8.54 -9.56
N LYS A 99 -3.58 9.75 -10.03
CA LYS A 99 -2.23 10.33 -10.01
C LYS A 99 -2.22 11.63 -9.22
N VAL A 100 -1.10 11.94 -8.58
CA VAL A 100 -0.92 13.21 -7.86
C VAL A 100 -0.48 14.31 -8.81
N ILE A 101 -1.14 15.46 -8.76
CA ILE A 101 -0.76 16.65 -9.54
C ILE A 101 0.16 17.54 -8.71
N SER A 102 -0.35 18.01 -7.58
CA SER A 102 0.33 18.94 -6.69
C SER A 102 -0.38 19.06 -5.34
N TRP A 103 0.12 19.95 -4.50
CA TRP A 103 -0.57 20.42 -3.30
C TRP A 103 -1.35 21.71 -3.61
N THR A 104 -2.46 21.92 -2.91
CA THR A 104 -3.06 23.26 -2.77
C THR A 104 -2.35 24.04 -1.67
N GLU A 105 -2.53 25.37 -1.64
CA GLU A 105 -2.04 26.24 -0.55
C GLU A 105 -2.61 25.86 0.82
N ASN A 106 -3.78 25.21 0.85
CA ASN A 106 -4.47 24.78 2.06
C ASN A 106 -4.07 23.37 2.53
N ASN A 107 -2.98 22.80 2.02
CA ASN A 107 -2.49 21.44 2.35
C ASN A 107 -3.45 20.32 1.92
N GLU A 108 -4.21 20.55 0.84
CA GLU A 108 -5.01 19.51 0.21
C GLU A 108 -4.22 18.90 -0.95
N LEU A 109 -4.30 17.58 -1.10
CA LEU A 109 -3.63 16.86 -2.17
C LEU A 109 -4.52 16.86 -3.41
N ILE A 110 -4.03 17.44 -4.52
CA ILE A 110 -4.75 17.44 -5.79
C ILE A 110 -4.46 16.14 -6.53
N LEU A 111 -5.53 15.40 -6.83
CA LEU A 111 -5.50 14.13 -7.55
C LEU A 111 -6.27 14.27 -8.86
N GLU A 112 -5.79 13.65 -9.92
CA GLU A 112 -6.53 13.48 -11.18
C GLU A 112 -6.82 12.00 -11.38
N LYS A 113 -7.95 11.67 -12.00
CA LYS A 113 -8.20 10.30 -12.44
C LYS A 113 -7.18 9.92 -13.50
N TRP A 114 -6.67 8.70 -13.42
CA TRP A 114 -5.64 8.23 -14.33
C TRP A 114 -5.83 6.75 -14.62
N GLU A 115 -5.77 6.39 -15.90
CA GLU A 115 -5.89 5.01 -16.33
C GLU A 115 -4.49 4.47 -16.68
N PRO A 116 -3.83 3.73 -15.77
CA PRO A 116 -2.61 3.03 -16.13
C PRO A 116 -2.89 1.96 -17.19
N TYR A 117 -1.87 1.61 -17.96
CA TYR A 117 -1.93 0.48 -18.90
C TYR A 117 -1.75 -0.89 -18.21
N TYR A 118 -1.44 -0.90 -16.92
CA TYR A 118 -1.54 -2.04 -16.03
C TYR A 118 -2.87 -1.99 -15.27
N ASP A 119 -3.10 -2.92 -14.33
CA ASP A 119 -4.35 -3.03 -13.56
C ASP A 119 -4.87 -1.67 -13.06
N SER A 120 -5.86 -1.14 -13.77
CA SER A 120 -6.41 0.20 -13.62
C SER A 120 -7.56 0.24 -12.63
N GLN A 121 -8.01 -0.92 -12.13
CA GLN A 121 -9.11 -0.96 -11.19
C GLN A 121 -8.60 -0.55 -9.79
N PRO A 122 -9.11 0.57 -9.23
CA PRO A 122 -8.78 0.94 -7.86
C PRO A 122 -9.19 -0.18 -6.91
N LYS A 123 -8.31 -0.54 -5.97
CA LYS A 123 -8.68 -1.38 -4.81
C LYS A 123 -9.86 -0.78 -4.03
N TYR A 124 -9.97 0.55 -4.02
CA TYR A 124 -11.08 1.31 -3.47
C TYR A 124 -11.15 2.70 -4.11
N ILE A 125 -12.35 3.25 -4.20
CA ILE A 125 -12.61 4.57 -4.80
C ILE A 125 -12.37 5.66 -3.76
N LEU A 126 -11.68 6.72 -4.16
CA LEU A 126 -11.51 7.92 -3.33
C LEU A 126 -12.68 8.87 -3.56
N GLU A 127 -13.25 9.38 -2.48
CA GLU A 127 -14.31 10.40 -2.55
C GLU A 127 -13.70 11.80 -2.57
N ASN A 128 -14.18 12.66 -3.47
CA ASN A 128 -13.68 14.04 -3.54
C ASN A 128 -13.93 14.79 -2.23
N LYS A 129 -12.96 15.61 -1.80
CA LYS A 129 -12.98 16.39 -0.53
C LYS A 129 -12.99 15.54 0.74
N SER A 130 -12.87 14.21 0.63
CA SER A 130 -12.73 13.31 1.77
C SER A 130 -11.31 13.37 2.36
N LYS A 131 -11.11 12.64 3.47
CA LYS A 131 -9.77 12.46 4.05
C LYS A 131 -9.25 11.07 3.74
N HIS A 132 -8.10 11.00 3.08
CA HIS A 132 -7.32 9.79 2.95
C HIS A 132 -6.12 9.86 3.90
N LYS A 133 -6.04 8.93 4.87
CA LYS A 133 -4.96 8.87 5.87
C LYS A 133 -4.70 10.21 6.58
N GLY A 134 -5.78 10.96 6.85
CA GLY A 134 -5.73 12.27 7.51
C GLY A 134 -5.50 13.46 6.58
N ILE A 135 -5.17 13.23 5.31
CA ILE A 135 -4.93 14.25 4.29
C ILE A 135 -6.23 14.49 3.53
N LYS A 136 -6.63 15.75 3.37
CA LYS A 136 -7.78 16.08 2.54
C LYS A 136 -7.40 15.99 1.06
N ILE A 137 -8.22 15.29 0.28
CA ILE A 137 -7.99 15.09 -1.15
C ILE A 137 -8.94 15.97 -1.97
N ASN A 138 -8.45 16.50 -3.08
CA ASN A 138 -9.23 17.23 -4.06
C ASN A 138 -9.06 16.54 -5.42
N ILE A 139 -10.10 15.84 -5.86
CA ILE A 139 -10.10 15.13 -7.13
C ILE A 139 -10.57 16.11 -8.21
N VAL A 140 -9.69 16.38 -9.16
CA VAL A 140 -9.98 17.16 -10.37
C VAL A 140 -10.28 16.21 -11.53
N GLU A 141 -11.11 16.69 -12.47
CA GLU A 141 -11.43 15.99 -13.72
C GLU A 141 -10.33 16.12 -14.75
#